data_AF-A0A2E1NFJ1-F1
#
_entry.id   AF-A0A2E1NFJ1-F1
#
_cell.length_a   1.000
_cell.length_b   1.000
_cell.length_c   1.000
_cell.angle_alpha   90.00
_cell.angle_beta   90.00
_cell.angle_gamma   90.00
#
_symmetry.space_group_name_H-M   'P 1'
#
loop_
_entity.id
_entity.type
_entity.pdbx_description
1 polymer ?
#
loop_
_entity_poly.entity_id
_entity_poly.type
_entity_poly.pdbx_seq_one_letter_code
_entity_poly.pdbx_strand_id
1 'polypeptide(L)'
;MSAFSDLDSNGPISDQDIDFIHRLAKKIHLSGFTTPSIFFLEMLRPFSSLGSHALVFMGPIITGFIQSDGYYRAAELLNKKATLTILLDEIERLDLLDSNDGIGSEN
;
A
#
# COMPACT_ATOMS: atom_id res chain seq x y z
N MET A 1 7.63 0.12 -29.89
CA MET A 1 8.03 0.32 -28.48
C MET A 1 7.30 1.56 -27.97
N SER A 2 6.13 1.39 -27.35
CA SER A 2 5.30 2.49 -26.83
C SER A 2 4.62 2.15 -25.49
N ALA A 3 5.00 1.05 -24.83
CA ALA A 3 4.35 0.58 -23.61
C ALA A 3 4.80 1.30 -22.32
N PHE A 4 5.66 2.32 -22.44
CA PHE A 4 6.28 2.99 -21.29
C PHE A 4 5.89 4.47 -21.14
N SER A 5 5.06 5.03 -22.04
CA SER A 5 4.71 6.47 -22.02
C SER A 5 3.52 6.83 -21.14
N ASP A 6 2.75 5.86 -20.62
CA ASP A 6 1.60 6.13 -19.73
C ASP A 6 1.94 6.09 -18.23
N LEU A 7 3.24 6.03 -17.89
CA LEU A 7 3.69 6.01 -16.48
C LEU A 7 3.73 7.40 -15.83
N ASP A 8 3.37 8.46 -16.56
CA ASP A 8 3.07 9.79 -15.98
C ASP A 8 1.69 9.79 -15.31
N SER A 9 1.46 8.85 -14.38
CA SER A 9 0.24 8.78 -13.58
C SER A 9 0.29 9.82 -12.43
N ASN A 10 0.26 11.10 -12.81
CA ASN A 10 -0.07 12.23 -11.92
C ASN A 10 -1.59 12.47 -11.86
N GLY A 11 -2.40 11.48 -12.25
CA GLY A 11 -3.85 11.56 -12.17
C GLY A 11 -4.35 11.53 -10.72
N PRO A 12 -5.47 12.22 -10.40
CA PRO A 12 -6.03 12.22 -9.05
C PRO A 12 -6.35 10.80 -8.56
N ILE A 13 -6.23 10.59 -7.24
CA ILE A 13 -6.66 9.36 -6.58
C ILE A 13 -8.19 9.38 -6.49
N SER A 14 -8.85 8.30 -6.94
CA SER A 14 -10.31 8.18 -6.93
C SER A 14 -10.82 7.61 -5.60
N ASP A 15 -12.11 7.79 -5.30
CA ASP A 15 -12.72 7.22 -4.08
C ASP A 15 -12.57 5.69 -4.00
N GLN A 16 -12.66 5.01 -5.15
CA GLN A 16 -12.44 3.55 -5.23
C GLN A 16 -10.99 3.15 -4.89
N ASP A 17 -10.03 4.03 -5.19
CA ASP A 17 -8.62 3.83 -4.85
C ASP A 17 -8.41 3.98 -3.34
N ILE A 18 -9.04 5.00 -2.74
CA ILE A 18 -9.03 5.20 -1.29
C ILE A 18 -9.62 3.99 -0.57
N ASP A 19 -10.77 3.49 -1.02
CA ASP A 19 -11.39 2.28 -0.46
C ASP A 19 -10.49 1.05 -0.60
N PHE A 20 -9.75 0.93 -1.70
CA PHE A 20 -8.76 -0.13 -1.86
C PHE A 20 -7.60 0.01 -0.87
N ILE A 21 -7.05 1.22 -0.71
CA ILE A 21 -5.95 1.50 0.22
C ILE A 21 -6.37 1.20 1.66
N HIS A 22 -7.57 1.60 2.08
CA HIS A 22 -8.10 1.29 3.42
C HIS A 22 -8.22 -0.21 3.67
N ARG A 23 -8.73 -0.97 2.69
CA ARG A 23 -8.81 -2.44 2.80
C ARG A 23 -7.43 -3.08 2.89
N LEU A 24 -6.45 -2.57 2.16
CA LEU A 24 -5.08 -3.04 2.20
C LEU A 24 -4.43 -2.75 3.57
N ALA A 25 -4.57 -1.53 4.09
CA ALA A 25 -4.09 -1.15 5.42
C ALA A 25 -4.69 -2.05 6.51
N LYS A 26 -6.00 -2.29 6.46
CA LYS A 26 -6.69 -3.18 7.39
C LYS A 26 -6.17 -4.62 7.33
N LYS A 27 -5.88 -5.14 6.12
CA LYS A 27 -5.27 -6.48 5.97
C LYS A 27 -3.87 -6.55 6.57
N ILE A 28 -3.05 -5.52 6.36
CA ILE A 28 -1.71 -5.42 6.94
C ILE A 28 -1.79 -5.43 8.46
N HIS A 29 -2.63 -4.57 9.03
CA HIS A 29 -2.83 -4.48 10.47
C HIS A 29 -3.30 -5.81 11.08
N LEU A 30 -4.37 -6.42 10.53
CA LEU A 30 -4.90 -7.70 11.03
C LEU A 30 -3.95 -8.90 10.85
N SER A 31 -2.94 -8.77 9.98
CA SER A 31 -1.96 -9.86 9.75
C SER A 31 -0.83 -9.91 10.78
N GLY A 32 -0.71 -8.89 11.66
CA GLY A 32 0.40 -8.77 12.61
C GLY A 32 1.72 -8.30 11.99
N PHE A 33 1.72 -7.91 10.71
CA PHE A 33 2.90 -7.41 9.99
C PHE A 33 2.98 -5.88 9.93
N THR A 34 2.29 -5.15 10.82
CA THR A 34 2.27 -3.68 10.86
C THR A 34 3.69 -3.07 10.85
N THR A 35 4.50 -3.38 11.85
CA THR A 35 5.86 -2.83 12.01
C THR A 35 6.79 -3.11 10.82
N PRO A 36 6.95 -4.37 10.35
CA PRO A 36 7.78 -4.62 9.17
C PRO A 36 7.20 -3.99 7.89
N SER A 37 5.87 -3.87 7.77
CA SER A 37 5.24 -3.23 6.62
C SER A 37 5.50 -1.72 6.59
N ILE A 38 5.35 -1.02 7.71
CA ILE A 38 5.73 0.40 7.83
C ILE A 38 7.21 0.56 7.46
N PHE A 39 8.11 -0.26 8.04
CA PHE A 39 9.54 -0.19 7.74
C PHE A 39 9.84 -0.35 6.24
N PHE A 40 9.24 -1.31 5.55
CA PHE A 40 9.45 -1.48 4.11
C PHE A 40 8.84 -0.35 3.29
N LEU A 41 7.63 0.11 3.62
CA LEU A 41 6.98 1.23 2.94
C LEU A 41 7.77 2.54 3.12
N GLU A 42 8.35 2.75 4.29
CA GLU A 42 9.28 3.83 4.60
C GLU A 42 10.53 3.80 3.73
N MET A 43 11.15 2.63 3.59
CA MET A 43 12.29 2.42 2.71
C MET A 43 11.96 2.69 1.24
N LEU A 44 10.68 2.54 0.84
CA LEU A 44 10.20 2.80 -0.51
C LEU A 44 9.86 4.28 -0.77
N ARG A 45 9.75 5.13 0.26
CA ARG A 45 9.55 6.59 0.09
C ARG A 45 10.56 7.27 -0.85
N PRO A 46 11.90 7.05 -0.72
CA PRO A 46 12.87 7.59 -1.68
C PRO A 46 12.74 6.98 -3.09
N PHE A 47 12.10 5.82 -3.21
CA PHE A 47 11.87 5.10 -4.46
C PHE A 47 10.46 5.30 -5.04
N SER A 48 9.71 6.32 -4.59
CA SER A 48 8.36 6.64 -5.12
C SER A 48 8.32 6.92 -6.63
N SER A 49 9.46 7.05 -7.30
CA SER A 49 9.59 7.12 -8.78
C SER A 49 9.92 5.78 -9.46
N LEU A 50 10.20 4.71 -8.71
CA LEU A 50 10.55 3.36 -9.19
C LEU A 50 9.47 2.31 -8.91
N GLY A 51 8.26 2.71 -8.48
CA GLY A 51 7.15 1.79 -8.17
C GLY A 51 6.87 0.79 -9.30
N SER A 52 7.05 1.21 -10.54
CA SER A 52 6.95 0.36 -11.74
C SER A 52 8.05 -0.71 -11.84
N HIS A 53 9.28 -0.50 -11.37
CA HIS A 53 10.35 -1.52 -11.38
C HIS A 53 10.28 -2.49 -10.19
N ALA A 54 9.87 -2.01 -9.01
CA ALA A 54 9.71 -2.86 -7.83
C ALA A 54 8.61 -3.92 -8.02
N LEU A 55 7.49 -3.54 -8.65
CA LEU A 55 6.39 -4.46 -8.97
C LEU A 55 6.69 -5.37 -10.17
N VAL A 56 7.42 -4.92 -11.19
CA VAL A 56 7.87 -5.83 -12.28
C VAL A 56 8.77 -6.94 -11.74
N PHE A 57 9.61 -6.63 -10.73
CA PHE A 57 10.42 -7.63 -10.03
C PHE A 57 9.58 -8.59 -9.15
N MET A 58 8.52 -8.09 -8.51
CA MET A 58 7.63 -8.88 -7.65
C MET A 58 6.54 -9.68 -8.41
N GLY A 59 6.34 -9.42 -9.70
CA GLY A 59 5.31 -10.05 -10.54
C GLY A 59 5.29 -11.58 -10.52
N PRO A 60 6.44 -12.27 -10.67
CA PRO A 60 6.50 -13.74 -10.63
C PRO A 60 6.13 -14.34 -9.28
N ILE A 61 6.38 -13.61 -8.17
CA ILE A 61 6.08 -14.09 -6.82
C ILE A 61 4.61 -13.89 -6.51
N ILE A 62 4.02 -12.74 -6.87
CA ILE A 62 2.63 -12.44 -6.47
C ILE A 62 1.60 -13.16 -7.38
N THR A 63 1.89 -13.33 -8.67
CA THR A 63 1.02 -14.09 -9.60
C THR A 63 0.93 -15.57 -9.26
N GLY A 64 1.89 -16.13 -8.51
CA GLY A 64 1.84 -17.51 -8.02
C GLY A 64 0.89 -17.73 -6.84
N PHE A 65 0.47 -16.69 -6.11
CA PHE A 65 -0.24 -16.83 -4.83
C PHE A 65 -1.50 -15.95 -4.65
N ILE A 66 -1.78 -14.99 -5.54
CA ILE A 66 -2.93 -14.05 -5.42
C ILE A 66 -3.68 -13.95 -6.76
N GLN A 67 -5.03 -14.00 -6.75
CA GLN A 67 -5.85 -13.71 -7.93
C GLN A 67 -5.47 -12.32 -8.50
N SER A 68 -5.18 -12.28 -9.80
CA SER A 68 -4.51 -11.18 -10.54
C SER A 68 -5.03 -9.78 -10.27
N ASP A 69 -6.33 -9.64 -10.00
CA ASP A 69 -7.02 -8.37 -10.14
C ASP A 69 -6.65 -7.36 -9.04
N GLY A 70 -6.41 -7.84 -7.82
CA GLY A 70 -5.94 -7.00 -6.70
C GLY A 70 -4.48 -6.58 -6.86
N TYR A 71 -3.68 -7.40 -7.54
CA TYR A 71 -2.26 -7.14 -7.76
C TYR A 71 -2.04 -5.98 -8.74
N TYR A 72 -2.70 -6.01 -9.90
CA TYR A 72 -2.57 -4.94 -10.89
C TYR A 72 -3.04 -3.59 -10.34
N ARG A 73 -4.13 -3.57 -9.56
CA ARG A 73 -4.61 -2.34 -8.93
C ARG A 73 -3.64 -1.82 -7.86
N ALA A 74 -3.07 -2.71 -7.03
CA ALA A 74 -2.02 -2.31 -6.09
C ALA A 74 -0.79 -1.77 -6.83
N ALA A 75 -0.39 -2.39 -7.95
CA ALA A 75 0.74 -1.97 -8.76
C ALA A 75 0.56 -0.56 -9.32
N GLU A 76 -0.60 -0.31 -9.91
CA GLU A 76 -0.98 0.97 -10.49
C GLU A 76 -1.02 2.07 -9.43
N LEU A 77 -1.59 1.78 -8.25
CA LEU A 77 -1.70 2.74 -7.16
C LEU A 77 -0.36 3.03 -6.50
N LEU A 78 0.48 2.04 -6.28
CA LEU A 78 1.82 2.24 -5.72
C LEU A 78 2.74 3.07 -6.63
N ASN A 79 2.40 3.23 -7.92
CA ASN A 79 3.09 4.13 -8.84
C ASN A 79 2.65 5.60 -8.66
N LYS A 80 1.54 5.89 -7.96
CA LYS A 80 1.12 7.25 -7.60
C LYS A 80 1.79 7.65 -6.29
N LYS A 81 2.56 8.74 -6.30
CA LYS A 81 3.32 9.24 -5.12
C LYS A 81 2.48 9.38 -3.84
N ALA A 82 1.23 9.83 -3.96
CA ALA A 82 0.36 10.07 -2.82
C ALA A 82 -0.18 8.77 -2.16
N THR A 83 -0.25 7.66 -2.90
CA THR A 83 -0.78 6.38 -2.37
C THR A 83 0.05 5.88 -1.19
N LEU A 84 1.37 5.98 -1.27
CA LEU A 84 2.27 5.48 -0.23
C LEU A 84 2.05 6.22 1.09
N THR A 85 1.87 7.53 1.03
CA THR A 85 1.55 8.37 2.19
C THR A 85 0.20 7.97 2.80
N ILE A 86 -0.85 7.88 1.99
CA ILE A 86 -2.20 7.51 2.47
C ILE A 86 -2.19 6.10 3.10
N LEU A 87 -1.45 5.16 2.51
CA LEU A 87 -1.33 3.81 3.03
C LEU A 87 -0.59 3.77 4.38
N LEU A 88 0.52 4.50 4.51
CA LEU A 88 1.28 4.60 5.76
C LEU A 88 0.42 5.22 6.87
N ASP A 89 -0.21 6.37 6.59
CA ASP A 89 -1.04 7.10 7.55
C ASP A 89 -2.19 6.22 8.07
N GLU A 90 -2.83 5.44 7.20
CA GLU A 90 -3.92 4.56 7.58
C GLU A 90 -3.45 3.34 8.40
N ILE A 91 -2.28 2.78 8.09
CA ILE A 91 -1.69 1.69 8.89
C ILE A 91 -1.36 2.20 10.30
N GLU A 92 -0.74 3.38 10.42
CA GLU A 92 -0.43 4.00 11.70
C GLU A 92 -1.69 4.35 12.51
N ARG A 93 -2.73 4.86 11.85
CA ARG A 93 -4.02 5.15 12.49
C ARG A 93 -4.63 3.89 13.11
N LEU A 94 -4.60 2.76 12.41
CA LEU A 94 -5.14 1.49 12.91
C LEU A 94 -4.34 0.97 14.11
N ASP A 95 -3.01 1.09 14.06
CA ASP A 95 -2.12 0.66 15.15
C ASP A 95 -2.33 1.49 16.44
N LEU A 96 -2.53 2.81 16.28
CA LEU A 96 -2.85 3.71 17.39
C LEU A 96 -4.22 3.41 18.03
N LEU A 97 -5.22 3.05 17.22
CA LEU A 97 -6.55 2.71 17.74
C LEU A 97 -6.50 1.43 18.59
N ASP A 98 -5.83 0.38 18.10
CA ASP A 98 -5.68 -0.87 18.84
C ASP A 98 -4.90 -0.67 20.16
N SER A 99 -3.87 0.18 20.12
CA SER A 99 -3.09 0.56 21.31
C SER A 99 -3.93 1.32 22.35
N ASN A 100 -4.88 2.16 21.93
CA ASN A 100 -5.70 2.97 22.82
C ASN A 100 -6.88 2.18 23.42
N ASP A 101 -7.38 1.17 22.72
CA ASP A 101 -8.43 0.27 23.21
C ASP A 101 -7.95 -0.61 24.38
N GLY A 102 -6.64 -0.82 24.52
CA GLY A 102 -6.00 -1.51 25.65
C GLY A 102 -5.86 -0.68 26.94
N ILE A 103 -6.00 0.64 26.89
CA ILE A 103 -5.79 1.55 28.04
C ILE A 103 -7.14 1.91 28.73
N GLY A 104 -8.27 1.70 28.06
CA GLY A 104 -9.61 2.13 28.54
C GLY A 104 -10.39 1.12 29.39
N SER A 105 -9.82 -0.05 29.74
CA SER A 105 -10.55 -1.16 30.37
C SER A 105 -10.08 -1.55 31.78
N GLU A 106 -9.23 -0.75 32.44
CA GLU A 106 -8.99 -0.84 33.89
C GLU A 106 -9.68 0.32 34.62
N ASN A 107 -10.92 0.10 35.09
CA ASN A 107 -11.54 0.81 36.21
C ASN A 107 -12.47 -0.15 36.96
#